data_AF-A0A2N3IGD5-F1
#
_entry.id   AF-A0A2N3IGD5-F1
#
_cell.length_a   1.000
_cell.length_b   1.000
_cell.length_c   1.000
_cell.angle_alpha   90.00
_cell.angle_beta   90.00
_cell.angle_gamma   90.00
#
_symmetry.space_group_name_H-M   'P 1'
#
loop_
_entity.id
_entity.type
_entity.pdbx_description
1 polymer ?
#
loop_
_entity_poly.entity_id
_entity_poly.type
_entity_poly.pdbx_seq_one_letter_code
_entity_poly.pdbx_strand_id
1 'polypeptide(L)'
;MYNSRTWLNPTNSDSTGSVVAFDGEVTDLDTGKKYPQTFLELADCRNKVRLHLTSDDTKELFIEKMKQLNYEINLFINHLEKNI
;
A
#
# COMPACT_ATOMS: atom_id res chain seq x y z
N MET A 1 -8.88 0.29 14.12
CA MET A 1 -8.07 -0.39 13.09
C MET A 1 -8.62 -0.03 11.74
N TYR A 2 -7.77 0.47 10.84
CA TYR A 2 -8.06 0.70 9.44
C TYR A 2 -7.48 -0.45 8.61
N ASN A 3 -8.26 -1.02 7.71
CA ASN A 3 -7.86 -2.11 6.82
C ASN A 3 -8.70 -2.06 5.55
N SER A 4 -8.14 -1.46 4.50
CA SER A 4 -8.77 -1.38 3.18
C SER A 4 -8.03 -2.26 2.19
N ARG A 5 -8.78 -2.95 1.33
CA ARG A 5 -8.26 -3.84 0.28
C ARG A 5 -8.99 -3.55 -1.02
N THR A 6 -8.24 -3.19 -2.04
CA THR A 6 -8.76 -2.85 -3.37
C THR A 6 -8.11 -3.73 -4.40
N TRP A 7 -8.90 -4.44 -5.20
CA TRP A 7 -8.43 -5.13 -6.40
C TRP A 7 -8.26 -4.12 -7.53
N LEU A 8 -7.11 -4.16 -8.21
CA LEU A 8 -6.78 -3.25 -9.31
C LEU A 8 -7.22 -3.79 -10.66
N ASN A 9 -7.43 -5.11 -10.77
CA ASN A 9 -7.93 -5.76 -11.96
C ASN A 9 -9.42 -6.09 -11.85
N PRO A 10 -10.13 -6.25 -12.99
CA PRO A 10 -11.47 -6.80 -13.01
C PRO A 10 -11.54 -8.19 -12.35
N THR A 11 -12.69 -8.54 -11.76
CA THR A 11 -12.90 -9.80 -11.04
C THR A 11 -12.83 -11.06 -11.90
N ASN A 12 -12.92 -10.91 -13.22
CA ASN A 12 -12.80 -11.97 -14.21
C ASN A 12 -11.40 -12.03 -14.86
N SER A 13 -10.42 -11.30 -14.32
CA SER A 13 -9.04 -11.33 -14.79
C SER A 13 -8.24 -12.42 -14.07
N ASP A 14 -7.33 -13.08 -14.80
CA ASP A 14 -6.33 -13.96 -14.20
C ASP A 14 -5.22 -13.18 -13.46
N SER A 15 -5.18 -11.85 -13.63
CA SER A 15 -4.24 -10.96 -12.93
C SER A 15 -4.73 -10.63 -11.51
N THR A 16 -3.81 -10.58 -10.55
CA THR A 16 -4.11 -10.45 -9.11
C THR A 16 -3.63 -9.14 -8.49
N GLY A 17 -3.60 -8.06 -9.27
CA GLY A 17 -3.20 -6.74 -8.81
C GLY A 17 -4.08 -6.22 -7.66
N SER A 18 -3.46 -5.72 -6.60
CA SER A 18 -4.17 -5.20 -5.43
C SER A 18 -3.39 -4.14 -4.66
N VAL A 19 -4.13 -3.31 -3.91
CA VAL A 19 -3.60 -2.38 -2.91
C VAL A 19 -4.22 -2.70 -1.56
N VAL A 20 -3.37 -2.81 -0.53
CA VAL A 20 -3.80 -2.97 0.87
C VAL A 20 -3.26 -1.81 1.69
N ALA A 21 -4.14 -1.10 2.38
CA ALA A 21 -3.79 -0.04 3.31
C ALA A 21 -4.21 -0.44 4.73
N PHE A 22 -3.25 -0.50 5.65
CA PHE A 22 -3.45 -0.99 7.01
C PHE A 22 -2.87 -0.02 8.04
N ASP A 23 -3.63 0.22 9.11
CA ASP A 23 -3.18 0.93 10.31
C ASP A 23 -3.89 0.37 11.55
N GLY A 24 -3.14 -0.26 12.45
CA GLY A 24 -3.70 -0.81 13.68
C GLY A 24 -2.74 -1.71 14.45
N GLU A 25 -3.25 -2.29 15.53
CA GLU A 25 -2.51 -3.29 16.31
C GLU A 25 -2.64 -4.68 15.67
N VAL A 26 -1.53 -5.41 15.67
CA VAL A 26 -1.46 -6.82 15.28
C VAL A 26 -0.94 -7.63 16.46
N THR A 27 -1.35 -8.89 16.52
CA THR A 27 -0.88 -9.83 17.54
C THR A 27 0.17 -10.74 16.91
N ASP A 28 1.35 -10.75 17.49
CA ASP A 28 2.37 -11.75 17.21
C ASP A 28 1.84 -13.13 17.63
N LEU A 29 1.75 -14.06 16.67
CA LEU A 29 1.11 -15.36 16.89
C LEU A 29 1.94 -16.29 17.79
N ASP A 30 3.26 -16.09 17.85
CA ASP A 30 4.17 -16.95 18.62
C ASP A 30 4.29 -16.50 20.08
N THR A 31 4.27 -15.18 20.31
CA THR A 31 4.47 -14.57 21.64
C THR A 31 3.20 -14.02 22.26
N GLY A 32 2.11 -13.89 21.49
CA GLY A 32 0.86 -13.25 21.91
C GLY A 32 0.97 -11.73 22.14
N LYS A 33 2.14 -11.13 21.88
CA LYS A 33 2.37 -9.70 22.08
C LYS A 33 1.67 -8.89 21.00
N LYS A 34 1.05 -7.78 21.42
CA LYS A 34 0.50 -6.79 20.49
C LYS A 34 1.55 -5.76 20.11
N TYR A 35 1.58 -5.38 18.84
CA TYR A 35 2.41 -4.29 18.35
C TYR A 35 1.68 -3.49 17.26
N PRO A 36 1.93 -2.18 17.15
CA PRO A 36 1.34 -1.37 16.09
C PRO A 36 1.99 -1.70 14.74
N GLN A 37 1.18 -1.67 13.68
CA GLN A 37 1.66 -1.83 12.32
C GLN A 37 0.88 -0.90 11.39
N THR A 38 1.62 -0.16 10.57
CA THR A 38 1.07 0.76 9.57
C THR A 38 1.82 0.56 8.24
N PHE A 39 1.09 0.28 7.16
CA PHE A 39 1.68 0.10 5.84
C PHE A 39 0.70 0.33 4.69
N LEU A 40 1.27 0.58 3.51
CA LEU A 40 0.62 0.49 2.20
C LEU A 40 1.34 -0.59 1.38
N GLU A 41 0.62 -1.59 0.89
CA GLU A 41 1.16 -2.65 0.04
C GLU A 41 0.53 -2.60 -1.34
N LEU A 42 1.35 -2.60 -2.38
CA LEU A 42 0.95 -2.81 -3.76
C LEU A 42 1.45 -4.18 -4.20
N ALA A 43 0.56 -5.00 -4.74
CA ALA A 43 0.89 -6.29 -5.32
C ALA A 43 0.42 -6.35 -6.78
N ASP A 44 1.18 -7.03 -7.62
CA ASP A 44 0.81 -7.36 -8.99
C ASP A 44 1.40 -8.72 -9.39
N CYS A 45 0.51 -9.71 -9.52
CA CYS A 45 0.71 -11.11 -9.96
C CYS A 45 1.84 -11.90 -9.28
N ARG A 46 3.08 -11.45 -9.44
CA ARG A 46 4.32 -12.10 -8.97
C ARG A 46 5.05 -11.30 -7.91
N ASN A 47 4.88 -9.99 -7.87
CA ASN A 47 5.65 -9.11 -7.02
C ASN A 47 4.75 -8.31 -6.09
N LYS A 48 5.31 -7.93 -4.95
CA LYS A 48 4.70 -6.97 -4.04
C LYS A 48 5.76 -6.03 -3.49
N VAL A 49 5.37 -4.78 -3.32
CA VAL A 49 6.17 -3.76 -2.65
C VAL A 49 5.33 -3.21 -1.49
N ARG A 50 5.96 -3.06 -0.33
CA ARG A 50 5.31 -2.55 0.85
C ARG A 50 6.04 -1.30 1.34
N LEU A 51 5.31 -0.20 1.43
CA LEU A 51 5.72 1.01 2.13
C LEU A 51 5.32 0.85 3.58
N HIS A 52 6.30 0.70 4.47
CA HIS A 52 6.08 0.61 5.91
C HIS A 52 6.34 1.95 6.58
N LEU A 53 5.59 2.23 7.65
CA LEU A 53 6.02 3.14 8.70
C LEU A 53 6.95 2.34 9.62
N THR A 54 8.25 2.61 9.55
CA THR A 54 9.25 1.95 10.42
C THR A 54 9.37 2.65 11.76
N SER A 55 10.13 2.08 12.70
CA SER A 55 10.45 2.74 13.98
C SER A 55 11.23 4.05 13.80
N ASP A 56 11.89 4.20 12.66
CA ASP A 56 12.77 5.33 12.36
C ASP A 56 12.03 6.44 11.58
N ASP A 57 10.76 6.22 11.24
CA ASP A 57 9.90 7.17 10.54
C ASP A 57 8.88 7.82 11.49
N THR A 58 8.50 9.07 11.20
CA THR A 58 7.31 9.67 11.81
C THR A 58 6.07 9.46 10.93
N LYS A 59 4.88 9.52 11.52
CA LYS A 59 3.63 9.44 10.75
C LYS A 59 3.52 10.54 9.70
N GLU A 60 4.02 11.74 10.01
CA GLU A 60 4.04 12.87 9.09
C GLU A 60 4.91 12.57 7.87
N LEU A 61 6.13 12.05 8.06
CA LEU A 61 7.02 11.66 6.96
C LEU A 61 6.42 10.53 6.12
N PHE A 62 5.76 9.56 6.75
CA PHE A 62 5.07 8.49 6.04
C PHE A 62 3.89 9.02 5.19
N ILE A 63 3.11 9.97 5.72
CA ILE A 63 2.05 10.66 4.98
C ILE A 63 2.63 11.42 3.79
N GLU A 64 3.71 12.18 3.97
CA GLU A 64 4.35 12.91 2.86
C GLU A 64 4.89 11.96 1.79
N LYS A 65 5.49 10.84 2.17
CA LYS A 65 5.92 9.78 1.24
C LYS A 65 4.75 9.24 0.41
N MET A 66 3.60 8.98 1.05
CA MET A 66 2.39 8.53 0.34
C MET A 66 1.83 9.59 -0.62
N LYS A 67 1.86 10.88 -0.22
CA LYS A 67 1.46 11.99 -1.10
C LYS A 67 2.38 12.10 -2.33
N GLN A 68 3.70 11.97 -2.14
CA GLN A 68 4.67 11.97 -3.23
C GLN A 68 4.43 10.79 -4.19
N LEU A 69 4.20 9.58 -3.65
CA LEU A 69 3.85 8.41 -4.47
C LEU A 69 2.57 8.67 -5.28
N ASN A 70 1.52 9.18 -4.66
CA ASN A 70 0.27 9.51 -5.35
C ASN A 70 0.49 10.56 -6.44
N TYR A 71 1.30 11.60 -6.17
CA TYR A 71 1.63 12.61 -7.16
C TYR A 71 2.34 12.01 -8.38
N GLU A 72 3.35 11.18 -8.16
CA GLU A 72 4.10 10.51 -9.24
C GLU A 72 3.22 9.58 -10.07
N ILE A 73 2.34 8.80 -9.43
CA ILE A 73 1.35 7.95 -10.12
C ILE A 73 0.47 8.80 -11.04
N ASN A 74 -0.04 9.93 -10.55
CA ASN A 74 -0.88 10.82 -11.35
C ASN A 74 -0.11 11.44 -12.54
N LEU A 75 1.16 11.81 -12.35
CA LEU A 75 2.01 12.27 -13.45
C LEU A 75 2.14 11.19 -14.53
N PHE A 76 2.37 9.94 -14.14
CA PHE A 76 2.51 8.84 -15.08
C PHE A 76 1.19 8.52 -15.80
N ILE A 77 0.05 8.52 -15.09
CA ILE A 77 -1.29 8.39 -15.71
C ILE A 77 -1.48 9.47 -16.78
N ASN A 78 -1.27 10.73 -16.43
CA ASN A 78 -1.42 11.86 -17.36
C ASN A 78 -0.49 11.74 -18.58
N HIS A 79 0.71 11.18 -18.41
CA HIS A 79 1.61 10.91 -19.52
C HIS A 79 1.06 9.82 -20.45
N LEU A 80 0.55 8.71 -19.89
CA LEU A 80 -0.02 7.62 -20.67
C LEU A 80 -1.29 8.04 -21.42
N GLU A 81 -2.20 8.77 -20.78
CA GLU A 81 -3.46 9.25 -21.40
C GLU A 81 -3.23 10.19 -22.58
N LYS A 82 -2.15 10.96 -22.59
CA LYS A 82 -1.79 11.81 -23.74
C LYS A 82 -1.35 11.03 -24.98
N ASN A 83 -1.00 9.76 -24.80
CA ASN A 83 -0.46 8.88 -25.85
C ASN A 83 -1.45 7.79 -26.28
N ILE A 84 -2.74 7.95 -25.93
CA ILE A 84 -3.86 7.10 -26.34
C ILE A 84 -4.76 7.91 -27.27
#